data_AF-A0A7W7YEQ4-F1
#
_entry.id   AF-A0A7W7YEQ4-F1
#
_cell.length_a   1.000
_cell.length_b   1.000
_cell.length_c   1.000
_cell.angle_alpha   90.00
_cell.angle_beta   90.00
_cell.angle_gamma   90.00
#
_symmetry.space_group_name_H-M   'P 1'
#
loop_
_entity.id
_entity.type
_entity.pdbx_description
1 polymer ?
#
loop_
_entity_poly.entity_id
_entity_poly.type
_entity_poly.pdbx_seq_one_letter_code
_entity_poly.pdbx_strand_id
1 'polypeptide(L)'
;YRWCGYAEALGGSRRAQRGLCKALGKPVDGWKSAAAAEAYRCLLHTDGREVKDAKNENFARHGLSTETARSVLAEIGKLSTAELIRLRVRYFTDGLALGSKEFVEGIFESQRELFGPRRKSGARRLAESSAPFYTLRQLRVRSVG
;
A
#
# COMPACT_ATOMS: atom_id res chain seq x y z
N TYR A 1 -4.32 0.02 -9.97
CA TYR A 1 -4.14 0.97 -8.85
C TYR A 1 -3.33 2.23 -9.16
N ARG A 2 -2.71 2.43 -10.35
CA ARG A 2 -1.94 3.68 -10.63
C ARG A 2 -2.78 4.94 -10.83
N TRP A 3 -4.12 4.80 -10.88
CA TRP A 3 -5.06 5.82 -11.35
C TRP A 3 -6.13 6.22 -10.31
N CYS A 4 -5.99 5.82 -9.04
CA CYS A 4 -6.94 6.22 -8.01
C CYS A 4 -6.25 6.93 -6.84
N GLY A 5 -6.91 7.94 -6.28
CA GLY A 5 -6.38 8.77 -5.19
C GLY A 5 -5.97 7.95 -3.95
N TYR A 6 -6.61 6.81 -3.71
CA TYR A 6 -6.27 5.91 -2.60
C TYR A 6 -4.87 5.30 -2.75
N ALA A 7 -4.51 4.81 -3.93
CA ALA A 7 -3.19 4.27 -4.16
C ALA A 7 -2.11 5.36 -4.19
N GLU A 8 -2.45 6.57 -4.67
CA GLU A 8 -1.55 7.72 -4.57
C GLU A 8 -1.28 8.09 -3.11
N ALA A 9 -2.31 8.04 -2.25
CA ALA A 9 -2.22 8.31 -0.82
C ALA A 9 -1.43 7.22 -0.06
N LEU A 10 -1.69 5.94 -0.32
CA LEU A 10 -0.86 4.82 0.15
C LEU A 10 0.59 4.98 -0.30
N GLY A 11 0.77 5.56 -1.48
CA GLY A 11 2.08 5.81 -2.04
C GLY A 11 2.88 6.93 -1.40
N GLY A 12 2.30 7.67 -0.44
CA GLY A 12 2.95 8.74 0.31
C GLY A 12 2.66 10.16 -0.18
N SER A 13 1.75 10.35 -1.14
CA SER A 13 1.36 11.69 -1.60
C SER A 13 0.59 12.43 -0.52
N ARG A 14 1.21 13.46 0.08
CA ARG A 14 0.56 14.30 1.11
C ARG A 14 -0.71 14.96 0.60
N ARG A 15 -0.74 15.37 -0.66
CA ARG A 15 -1.92 15.99 -1.28
C ARG A 15 -3.09 15.01 -1.33
N ALA A 16 -2.85 13.78 -1.79
CA ALA A 16 -3.87 12.75 -1.84
C ALA A 16 -4.34 12.34 -0.43
N GLN A 17 -3.39 12.15 0.50
CA GLN A 17 -3.70 11.83 1.90
C GLN A 17 -4.62 12.88 2.54
N ARG A 18 -4.28 14.16 2.40
CA ARG A 18 -5.08 15.29 2.92
C ARG A 18 -6.46 15.35 2.28
N GLY A 19 -6.54 15.16 0.97
CA GLY A 19 -7.81 15.13 0.24
C GLY A 19 -8.75 14.02 0.73
N LEU A 20 -8.21 12.82 0.91
CA LEU A 20 -8.99 11.68 1.43
C LEU A 20 -9.37 11.87 2.90
N CYS A 21 -8.47 12.42 3.73
CA CYS A 21 -8.82 12.74 5.12
C CYS A 21 -10.00 13.72 5.18
N LYS A 22 -9.98 14.77 4.32
CA LYS A 22 -11.09 15.73 4.21
C LYS A 22 -12.39 15.05 3.77
N ALA A 23 -12.33 14.18 2.76
CA ALA A 23 -13.51 13.45 2.27
C ALA A 23 -14.14 12.54 3.33
N LEU A 24 -13.33 11.99 4.24
CA LEU A 24 -13.78 11.13 5.35
C LEU A 24 -14.15 11.90 6.62
N GLY A 25 -14.06 13.24 6.62
CA GLY A 25 -14.25 14.04 7.84
C GLY A 25 -13.20 13.78 8.93
N LYS A 26 -12.01 13.29 8.56
CA LYS A 26 -10.87 13.05 9.46
C LYS A 26 -9.97 14.30 9.52
N PRO A 27 -9.17 14.47 10.59
CA PRO A 27 -8.14 15.51 10.64
C PRO A 27 -7.26 15.49 9.38
N VAL A 28 -6.93 16.66 8.82
CA VAL A 28 -6.28 16.78 7.50
C VAL A 28 -4.94 16.03 7.43
N ASP A 29 -4.14 16.06 8.49
CA ASP A 29 -2.90 15.29 8.61
C ASP A 29 -3.08 13.93 9.35
N GLY A 30 -4.34 13.49 9.45
CA GLY A 30 -4.78 12.29 10.17
C GLY A 30 -4.60 10.98 9.41
N TRP A 31 -3.84 10.95 8.31
CA TRP A 31 -3.74 9.79 7.43
C TRP A 31 -3.39 8.50 8.16
N LYS A 32 -2.36 8.57 9.02
CA LYS A 32 -1.94 7.46 9.89
C LYS A 32 -2.51 7.58 11.30
N SER A 33 -2.52 8.79 11.88
CA SER A 33 -2.89 9.00 13.28
C SER A 33 -4.38 8.87 13.57
N ALA A 34 -5.24 9.08 12.58
CA ALA A 34 -6.70 9.00 12.71
C ALA A 34 -7.32 7.82 11.92
N ALA A 35 -6.48 6.83 11.55
CA ALA A 35 -6.86 5.65 10.78
C ALA A 35 -7.64 5.96 9.50
N ALA A 36 -7.28 7.05 8.81
CA ALA A 36 -8.01 7.48 7.62
C ALA A 36 -7.77 6.54 6.43
N ALA A 37 -6.59 5.92 6.33
CA ALA A 37 -6.29 4.93 5.30
C ALA A 37 -7.21 3.70 5.42
N GLU A 38 -7.31 3.16 6.63
CA GLU A 38 -8.16 2.04 7.00
C GLU A 38 -9.64 2.35 6.76
N ALA A 39 -10.10 3.51 7.24
CA ALA A 39 -11.47 3.96 7.06
C ALA A 39 -11.85 4.10 5.59
N TYR A 40 -10.96 4.65 4.76
CA TYR A 40 -11.20 4.75 3.32
C TYR A 40 -11.27 3.37 2.66
N ARG A 41 -10.42 2.43 3.08
CA ARG A 41 -10.45 1.07 2.54
C ARG A 41 -11.75 0.35 2.87
N CYS A 42 -12.24 0.50 4.11
CA CYS A 42 -13.54 -0.01 4.51
C CYS A 42 -14.64 0.55 3.62
N LEU A 43 -14.67 1.89 3.42
CA LEU A 43 -15.63 2.54 2.55
C LEU A 43 -15.61 1.95 1.12
N LEU A 44 -14.42 1.79 0.53
CA LEU A 44 -14.28 1.19 -0.80
C LEU A 44 -14.84 -0.24 -0.87
N HIS A 45 -14.65 -1.05 0.17
CA HIS A 45 -15.12 -2.45 0.19
C HIS A 45 -16.61 -2.55 0.52
N THR A 46 -17.16 -1.62 1.30
CA THR A 46 -18.59 -1.53 1.56
C THR A 46 -19.34 -1.09 0.30
N ASP A 47 -18.90 -0.02 -0.35
CA ASP A 47 -19.59 0.56 -1.49
C ASP A 47 -19.30 -0.19 -2.79
N GLY A 48 -18.09 -0.76 -2.92
CA GLY A 48 -17.64 -1.50 -4.10
C GLY A 48 -18.06 -2.96 -4.14
N ARG A 49 -18.84 -3.44 -3.17
CA ARG A 49 -19.34 -4.83 -3.15
C ARG A 49 -20.26 -5.12 -4.33
N GLU A 50 -20.21 -6.35 -4.82
CA GLU A 50 -21.17 -6.84 -5.80
C GLU A 50 -22.59 -6.85 -5.21
N VAL A 51 -23.57 -6.65 -6.08
CA VAL A 51 -24.99 -6.77 -5.75
C VAL A 51 -25.59 -7.78 -6.70
N LYS A 52 -26.18 -8.84 -6.14
CA LYS A 52 -26.91 -9.84 -6.91
C LYS A 52 -28.37 -9.41 -7.09
N ASP A 53 -28.99 -9.92 -8.14
CA ASP A 53 -30.43 -9.74 -8.35
C ASP A 53 -31.23 -10.43 -7.25
N ALA A 54 -32.55 -10.17 -7.19
CA ALA A 54 -33.42 -10.74 -6.17
C ALA A 54 -33.47 -12.29 -6.18
N LYS A 55 -33.04 -12.92 -7.29
CA LYS A 55 -33.00 -14.37 -7.46
C LYS A 55 -31.63 -14.98 -7.17
N ASN A 56 -30.62 -14.15 -6.89
CA ASN A 56 -29.20 -14.54 -6.75
C ASN A 56 -28.61 -15.25 -7.98
N GLU A 57 -29.21 -15.08 -9.15
CA GLU A 57 -28.78 -15.76 -10.39
C GLU A 57 -27.76 -14.90 -11.16
N ASN A 58 -27.99 -13.59 -11.24
CA ASN A 58 -27.11 -12.66 -11.93
C ASN A 58 -26.65 -11.51 -11.03
N PHE A 59 -25.59 -10.83 -11.47
CA PHE A 59 -25.12 -9.59 -10.83
C PHE A 59 -25.95 -8.40 -11.32
N ALA A 60 -26.71 -7.79 -10.43
CA ALA A 60 -27.32 -6.48 -10.65
C ALA A 60 -26.25 -5.37 -10.69
N ARG A 61 -25.14 -5.56 -9.96
CA ARG A 61 -23.94 -4.71 -10.03
C ARG A 61 -22.70 -5.56 -9.81
N HIS A 62 -21.79 -5.57 -10.78
CA HIS A 62 -20.49 -6.20 -10.60
C HIS A 62 -19.63 -5.42 -9.60
N GLY A 63 -18.86 -6.14 -8.78
CA GLY A 63 -18.03 -5.55 -7.75
C GLY A 63 -17.13 -6.57 -7.07
N LEU A 64 -16.64 -6.21 -5.89
CA LEU A 64 -15.90 -7.10 -5.00
C LEU A 64 -16.84 -8.17 -4.44
N SER A 65 -16.36 -9.41 -4.33
CA SER A 65 -17.16 -10.47 -3.73
C SER A 65 -17.56 -10.11 -2.29
N THR A 66 -18.74 -10.57 -1.88
CA THR A 66 -19.26 -10.31 -0.53
C THR A 66 -18.32 -10.81 0.56
N GLU A 67 -17.64 -11.93 0.33
CA GLU A 67 -16.68 -12.55 1.25
C GLU A 67 -15.44 -11.68 1.40
N THR A 68 -14.93 -11.15 0.27
CA THR A 68 -13.75 -10.27 0.26
C THR A 68 -14.05 -8.99 1.02
N ALA A 69 -15.20 -8.36 0.75
CA ALA A 69 -15.63 -7.16 1.45
C ALA A 69 -15.77 -7.41 2.96
N ARG A 70 -16.38 -8.54 3.35
CA ARG A 70 -16.54 -8.91 4.75
C ARG A 70 -15.20 -9.14 5.47
N SER A 71 -14.26 -9.81 4.81
CA SER A 71 -12.91 -10.04 5.35
C SER A 71 -12.20 -8.72 5.65
N VAL A 72 -12.19 -7.78 4.69
CA VAL A 72 -11.53 -6.48 4.87
C VAL A 72 -12.18 -5.64 5.97
N LEU A 73 -13.51 -5.70 6.11
CA LEU A 73 -14.20 -5.03 7.21
C LEU A 73 -13.88 -5.65 8.56
N ALA A 74 -13.76 -6.98 8.65
CA ALA A 74 -13.34 -7.67 9.88
C ALA A 74 -11.92 -7.29 10.31
N GLU A 75 -11.02 -7.04 9.35
CA GLU A 75 -9.66 -6.56 9.61
C GLU A 75 -9.56 -5.03 9.81
N ILE A 76 -10.71 -4.33 9.88
CA ILE A 76 -10.79 -2.87 10.03
C ILE A 76 -9.99 -2.17 8.92
N GLY A 77 -10.05 -2.69 7.69
CA GLY A 77 -9.40 -2.07 6.55
C GLY A 77 -7.87 -2.12 6.55
N LYS A 78 -7.23 -2.82 7.50
CA LYS A 78 -5.77 -2.92 7.58
C LYS A 78 -5.21 -3.68 6.40
N LEU A 79 -4.28 -3.06 5.68
CA LEU A 79 -3.57 -3.72 4.58
C LEU A 79 -2.62 -4.77 5.11
N SER A 80 -2.75 -5.99 4.59
CA SER A 80 -1.75 -7.02 4.84
C SER A 80 -0.45 -6.66 4.12
N THR A 81 0.66 -7.17 4.65
CA THR A 81 1.97 -6.96 4.03
C THR A 81 2.03 -7.51 2.60
N ALA A 82 1.39 -8.65 2.35
CA ALA A 82 1.33 -9.25 1.02
C ALA A 82 0.60 -8.34 0.02
N GLU A 83 -0.49 -7.71 0.43
CA GLU A 83 -1.23 -6.75 -0.41
C GLU A 83 -0.41 -5.49 -0.68
N LEU A 84 0.30 -4.96 0.32
CA LEU A 84 1.21 -3.82 0.13
C LEU A 84 2.31 -4.11 -0.87
N ILE A 85 2.89 -5.31 -0.79
CA ILE A 85 3.92 -5.78 -1.72
C ILE A 85 3.33 -5.90 -3.14
N ARG A 86 2.13 -6.50 -3.29
CA ARG A 86 1.43 -6.61 -4.58
C ARG A 86 1.05 -5.26 -5.20
N LEU A 87 0.68 -4.28 -4.38
CA LEU A 87 0.37 -2.91 -4.83
C LEU A 87 1.57 -2.21 -5.48
N ARG A 88 2.79 -2.68 -5.21
CA ARG A 88 4.02 -2.14 -5.80
C ARG A 88 4.86 -3.24 -6.46
N VAL A 89 4.46 -3.61 -7.68
CA VAL A 89 5.31 -4.34 -8.65
C VAL A 89 6.73 -3.74 -8.74
N ARG A 90 6.85 -2.42 -8.57
CA ARG A 90 8.14 -1.72 -8.53
C ARG A 90 9.05 -2.11 -7.36
N TYR A 91 8.57 -2.69 -6.27
CA TYR A 91 9.51 -3.19 -5.25
C TYR A 91 10.26 -4.44 -5.72
N PHE A 92 9.60 -5.29 -6.50
CA PHE A 92 10.27 -6.43 -7.13
C PHE A 92 11.17 -6.01 -8.30
N THR A 93 10.77 -4.99 -9.08
CA THR A 93 11.57 -4.56 -10.24
C THR A 93 12.61 -3.48 -9.89
N ASP A 94 12.22 -2.42 -9.19
CA ASP A 94 13.03 -1.23 -8.95
C ASP A 94 13.63 -1.18 -7.53
N GLY A 95 13.11 -2.00 -6.60
CA GLY A 95 13.61 -2.13 -5.23
C GLY A 95 14.91 -2.93 -5.12
N LEU A 96 15.31 -3.62 -6.21
CA LEU A 96 16.44 -4.53 -6.40
C LEU A 96 16.44 -5.78 -5.50
N ALA A 97 16.13 -5.64 -4.21
CA ALA A 97 15.93 -6.74 -3.28
C ALA A 97 14.84 -6.38 -2.27
N LEU A 98 14.09 -7.38 -1.81
CA LEU A 98 13.03 -7.27 -0.81
C LEU A 98 13.18 -8.43 0.18
N GLY A 99 13.18 -8.14 1.48
CA GLY A 99 13.28 -9.19 2.50
C GLY A 99 13.51 -8.65 3.90
N SER A 100 14.13 -9.47 4.76
CA SER A 100 14.60 -9.02 6.06
C SER A 100 15.73 -8.00 5.91
N LYS A 101 16.08 -7.33 7.00
CA LYS A 101 17.18 -6.36 6.99
C LYS A 101 18.49 -7.05 6.63
N GLU A 102 18.74 -8.20 7.23
CA GLU A 102 19.96 -9.00 7.10
C GLU A 102 20.12 -9.48 5.67
N PHE A 103 19.04 -9.97 5.05
CA PHE A 103 19.06 -10.38 3.65
C PHE A 103 19.42 -9.23 2.71
N VAL A 104 18.82 -8.06 2.91
CA VAL A 104 19.07 -6.88 2.07
C VAL A 104 20.47 -6.31 2.29
N GLU A 105 20.97 -6.29 3.53
CA GLU A 105 22.35 -5.87 3.80
C GLU A 105 23.37 -6.87 3.22
N GLY A 106 23.10 -8.18 3.26
CA GLY A 106 23.97 -9.17 2.62
C GLY A 106 24.11 -8.92 1.11
N ILE A 107 23.01 -8.61 0.43
CA ILE A 107 23.05 -8.22 -0.99
C ILE A 107 23.80 -6.90 -1.20
N PHE A 108 23.60 -5.92 -0.32
CA PHE A 108 24.32 -4.65 -0.39
C PHE A 108 25.84 -4.82 -0.30
N GLU A 109 26.32 -5.59 0.66
CA GLU A 109 27.75 -5.81 0.89
C GLU A 109 28.37 -6.63 -0.24
N SER A 110 27.70 -7.69 -0.71
CA SER A 110 28.18 -8.49 -1.85
C SER A 110 28.27 -7.71 -3.17
N GLN A 111 27.53 -6.61 -3.30
CA GLN A 111 27.53 -5.74 -4.47
C GLN A 111 28.02 -4.33 -4.15
N ARG A 112 28.88 -4.16 -3.14
CA ARG A 112 29.28 -2.85 -2.61
C ARG A 112 29.81 -1.91 -3.69
N GLU A 113 30.60 -2.43 -4.63
CA GLU A 113 31.19 -1.65 -5.73
C GLU A 113 30.16 -0.97 -6.65
N LEU A 114 28.94 -1.52 -6.73
CA LEU A 114 27.85 -0.95 -7.54
C LEU A 114 27.18 0.26 -6.89
N PHE A 115 27.56 0.61 -5.65
CA PHE A 115 26.93 1.68 -4.88
C PHE A 115 27.90 2.82 -4.56
N GLY A 116 27.37 4.04 -4.52
CA GLY A 116 28.17 5.23 -4.22
C GLY A 116 28.90 5.15 -2.86
N PRO A 117 30.09 5.76 -2.73
CA PRO A 117 30.94 5.64 -1.54
C PRO A 117 30.28 6.17 -0.27
N ARG A 118 29.38 7.16 -0.39
CA ARG A 118 28.65 7.75 0.75
C ARG A 118 27.56 6.84 1.33
N ARG A 119 27.16 5.79 0.62
CA ARG A 119 26.13 4.88 1.08
C ARG A 119 26.75 3.86 2.03
N LYS A 120 26.39 3.94 3.31
CA LYS A 120 26.89 3.07 4.39
C LYS A 120 26.01 1.86 4.69
N SER A 121 24.79 1.82 4.16
CA SER A 121 23.85 0.71 4.36
C SER A 121 22.93 0.53 3.17
N GLY A 122 22.55 -0.73 2.97
CA GLY A 122 21.65 -1.22 1.96
C GLY A 122 20.18 -1.06 2.33
N ALA A 123 19.81 -1.53 3.51
CA ALA A 123 18.42 -1.75 3.87
C ALA A 123 17.65 -0.44 4.05
N ARG A 124 16.47 -0.36 3.43
CA ARG A 124 15.54 0.75 3.54
C ARG A 124 14.19 0.21 4.00
N ARG A 125 13.71 0.67 5.16
CA ARG A 125 12.47 0.16 5.76
C ARG A 125 11.27 0.50 4.87
N LEU A 126 10.41 -0.48 4.65
CA LEU A 126 9.09 -0.28 4.06
C LEU A 126 8.15 0.28 5.14
N ALA A 127 7.96 1.60 5.15
CA ALA A 127 7.25 2.31 6.23
C ALA A 127 5.73 2.04 6.25
N GLU A 128 5.20 1.47 5.18
CA GLU A 128 3.80 1.10 5.01
C GLU A 128 3.54 -0.32 5.52
N SER A 129 4.57 -1.17 5.57
CA SER A 129 4.45 -2.55 6.05
C SER A 129 4.48 -2.61 7.56
N SER A 130 3.50 -3.30 8.15
CA SER A 130 3.49 -3.65 9.58
C SER A 130 4.65 -4.59 9.92
N ALA A 131 4.95 -5.56 9.04
CA ALA A 131 6.08 -6.46 9.18
C ALA A 131 7.42 -5.76 8.85
N PRO A 132 8.56 -6.24 9.41
CA PRO A 132 9.87 -5.64 9.24
C PRO A 132 10.52 -5.97 7.89
N PHE A 133 9.88 -5.54 6.80
CA PHE A 133 10.42 -5.66 5.45
C PHE A 133 11.27 -4.46 5.05
N TYR A 134 12.33 -4.77 4.31
CA TYR A 134 13.30 -3.82 3.80
C TYR A 134 13.47 -4.00 2.30
N THR A 135 13.76 -2.90 1.62
CA THR A 135 14.19 -2.91 0.22
C THR A 135 15.58 -2.35 0.09
N LEU A 136 16.30 -2.77 -0.95
CA LEU A 136 17.63 -2.22 -1.21
C LEU A 136 17.52 -0.80 -1.78
N ARG A 137 16.55 -0.50 -2.65
CA ARG A 137 16.31 0.87 -3.11
C ARG A 137 15.08 1.44 -2.41
N GLN A 138 15.24 2.60 -1.77
CA GLN A 138 14.08 3.37 -1.31
C GLN A 138 13.47 4.03 -2.54
N LEU A 139 12.31 3.56 -2.98
CA LEU A 139 11.53 4.23 -4.00
C LEU A 139 10.92 5.49 -3.39
N ARG A 140 11.71 6.56 -3.28
CA ARG A 140 11.22 7.88 -2.88
C ARG A 140 10.35 8.43 -4.01
N VAL A 141 9.07 8.55 -3.68
CA VAL A 141 8.03 9.40 -4.28
C VAL A 141 8.57 10.47 -5.25
N ARG A 142 8.77 10.09 -6.50
CA ARG A 142 8.40 10.85 -7.71
C ARG A 142 8.04 9.83 -8.77
N SER A 143 6.80 9.38 -8.75
CA SER A 143 6.22 8.56 -9.83
C SER A 143 5.64 9.40 -10.97
N VAL A 144 6.07 10.67 -11.07
CA VAL A 144 5.67 11.60 -12.13
C VAL A 144 6.94 12.29 -12.64
N GLY A 145 7.38 11.88 -13.82
CA GLY A 145 7.45 12.82 -14.93
C GLY A 145 6.06 12.88 -15.55
#